data_AF-A0A2H0FRI8-F1
#
_entry.id   AF-A0A2H0FRI8-F1
#
_cell.length_a   1.000
_cell.length_b   1.000
_cell.length_c   1.000
_cell.angle_alpha   90.00
_cell.angle_beta   90.00
_cell.angle_gamma   90.00
#
_symmetry.space_group_name_H-M   'P 1'
#
loop_
_entity.id
_entity.type
_entity.pdbx_description
1 polymer ?
#
loop_
_entity_poly.entity_id
_entity_poly.type
_entity_poly.pdbx_seq_one_letter_code
_entity_poly.pdbx_strand_id
1 'polypeptide(L)'
;MKIMTQNELLMEYFRNNPCRDIPHPEVVDYVVAEFFKRTNTVFRDPDRQIRKLHQSGFLIKVAKGIYRFEPDLIQERDLEDFNQAQKEFILKRDGYRCVICGKGKIDGVDLQVDHIKPKDKGGKATIENGQTLCASHNFRKKNYKQTETGKKMFIRLYEAAKSIDDIETVKFCSEILEVFEKNNMNGHIEWKK
;
A
#
# COMPACT_ATOMS: atom_id res chain seq x y z
N MET A 1 -21.89 11.85 27.98
CA MET A 1 -21.81 12.62 26.72
C MET A 1 -20.93 11.85 25.74
N LYS A 2 -21.41 11.59 24.52
CA LYS A 2 -20.58 10.97 23.48
C LYS A 2 -19.50 11.97 23.06
N ILE A 3 -18.23 11.61 23.20
CA ILE A 3 -17.12 12.45 22.75
C ILE A 3 -17.11 12.42 21.22
N MET A 4 -17.22 13.59 20.58
CA MET A 4 -17.16 13.72 19.13
C MET A 4 -15.79 13.28 18.61
N THR A 5 -15.77 12.45 17.59
CA THR A 5 -14.54 11.97 16.94
C THR A 5 -14.12 12.91 15.80
N GLN A 6 -12.83 12.88 15.46
CA GLN A 6 -12.28 13.66 14.33
C GLN A 6 -12.96 13.31 13.00
N ASN A 7 -13.30 12.03 12.81
CA ASN A 7 -13.98 11.56 11.61
C ASN A 7 -15.44 12.07 11.55
N GLU A 8 -16.16 12.06 12.68
CA GLU A 8 -17.53 12.60 12.74
C GLU A 8 -17.57 14.08 12.32
N LEU A 9 -16.62 14.90 12.77
CA LEU A 9 -16.55 16.32 12.38
C LEU A 9 -16.24 16.51 10.89
N LEU A 10 -15.34 15.71 10.32
CA LEU A 10 -15.05 15.76 8.88
C LEU A 10 -16.30 15.41 8.06
N MET A 11 -16.98 14.32 8.44
CA MET A 11 -18.22 13.89 7.78
C MET A 11 -19.32 14.95 7.90
N GLU A 12 -19.46 15.59 9.07
CA GLU A 12 -20.37 16.70 9.30
C GLU A 12 -20.08 17.88 8.35
N TYR A 13 -18.80 18.30 8.25
CA TYR A 13 -18.41 19.41 7.38
C TYR A 13 -18.78 19.14 5.91
N PHE A 14 -18.46 17.96 5.38
CA PHE A 14 -18.78 17.62 4.00
C PHE A 14 -20.29 17.49 3.74
N ARG A 15 -21.06 16.93 4.69
CA ARG A 15 -22.52 16.84 4.60
C ARG A 15 -23.20 18.21 4.60
N ASN A 16 -22.64 19.18 5.33
CA ASN A 16 -23.13 20.55 5.34
C ASN A 16 -22.71 21.36 4.10
N ASN A 17 -21.85 20.78 3.25
CA ASN A 17 -21.35 21.40 2.02
C ASN A 17 -21.49 20.44 0.82
N PRO A 18 -22.70 19.94 0.51
CA PRO A 18 -22.89 18.97 -0.57
C PRO A 18 -22.64 19.61 -1.94
N CYS A 19 -22.20 18.80 -2.89
CA CYS A 19 -21.95 19.14 -4.28
C CYS A 19 -20.94 20.30 -4.50
N ARG A 20 -20.13 20.63 -3.48
CA ARG A 20 -19.10 21.67 -3.54
C ARG A 20 -17.70 21.06 -3.68
N ASP A 21 -16.90 21.64 -4.58
CA ASP A 21 -15.48 21.32 -4.73
C ASP A 21 -14.68 21.99 -3.61
N ILE A 22 -14.25 21.21 -2.62
CA ILE A 22 -13.60 21.69 -1.40
C ILE A 22 -12.09 21.40 -1.47
N PRO A 23 -11.23 22.44 -1.48
CA PRO A 23 -9.79 22.28 -1.32
C PRO A 23 -9.41 21.81 0.09
N HIS A 24 -8.35 20.99 0.19
CA HIS A 24 -7.79 20.54 1.46
C HIS A 24 -7.56 21.66 2.48
N PRO A 25 -6.89 22.79 2.15
CA PRO A 25 -6.64 23.85 3.13
C PRO A 25 -7.91 24.36 3.80
N GLU A 26 -8.99 24.53 3.03
CA GLU A 26 -10.27 25.05 3.54
C GLU A 26 -10.87 24.13 4.61
N VAL A 27 -10.97 22.83 4.31
CA VAL A 27 -11.51 21.86 5.27
C VAL A 27 -10.56 21.64 6.44
N VAL A 28 -9.24 21.63 6.21
CA VAL A 28 -8.22 21.45 7.24
C VAL A 28 -8.28 22.59 8.27
N ASP A 29 -8.30 23.83 7.81
CA ASP A 29 -8.33 25.02 8.67
C ASP A 29 -9.61 25.02 9.52
N TYR A 30 -10.75 24.68 8.92
CA TYR A 30 -12.01 24.57 9.64
C TYR A 30 -11.99 23.46 10.70
N VAL A 31 -11.67 22.21 10.32
CA VAL A 31 -11.79 21.06 11.24
C VAL A 31 -10.78 21.11 12.37
N VAL A 32 -9.59 21.67 12.15
CA VAL A 32 -8.59 21.85 13.22
C VAL A 32 -9.12 22.85 14.27
N ALA A 33 -9.65 23.99 13.85
CA ALA A 33 -10.18 25.01 14.75
C ALA A 33 -11.45 24.53 15.48
N GLU A 34 -12.39 23.96 14.72
CA GLU A 34 -13.69 23.54 15.25
C GLU A 34 -13.57 22.33 16.18
N PHE A 35 -12.68 21.37 15.89
CA PHE A 35 -12.45 20.24 16.76
C PHE A 35 -11.85 20.66 18.10
N PHE A 36 -10.88 21.57 18.09
CA PHE A 36 -10.30 22.12 19.31
C PHE A 36 -11.36 22.86 20.14
N LYS A 37 -12.20 23.68 19.50
CA LYS A 37 -13.30 24.39 20.17
C LYS A 37 -14.29 23.45 20.85
N ARG A 38 -14.66 22.34 20.20
CA ARG A 38 -15.67 21.40 20.70
C ARG A 38 -15.14 20.40 21.72
N THR A 39 -13.86 20.02 21.63
CA THR A 39 -13.30 18.90 22.41
C THR A 39 -12.15 19.30 23.34
N ASN A 40 -11.61 20.51 23.18
CA ASN A 40 -10.36 20.95 23.81
C ASN A 40 -9.16 20.03 23.49
N THR A 41 -9.19 19.34 22.34
CA THR A 41 -8.11 18.46 21.86
C THR A 41 -7.71 18.77 20.42
N VAL A 42 -6.48 18.41 20.05
CA VAL A 42 -5.91 18.73 18.74
C VAL A 42 -6.38 17.72 17.68
N PHE A 43 -6.87 18.23 16.54
CA PHE A 43 -7.11 17.41 15.36
C PHE A 43 -5.78 16.92 14.78
N ARG A 44 -5.63 15.61 14.54
CA ARG A 44 -4.40 15.00 14.04
C ARG A 44 -4.60 14.42 12.65
N ASP A 45 -3.67 14.75 11.75
CA ASP A 45 -3.56 14.18 10.40
C ASP A 45 -4.86 14.30 9.55
N PRO A 46 -5.39 15.52 9.37
CA PRO A 46 -6.63 15.76 8.62
C PRO A 46 -6.53 15.30 7.16
N ASP A 47 -5.41 15.56 6.49
CA ASP A 47 -5.17 15.11 5.12
C ASP A 47 -5.32 13.59 4.96
N ARG A 48 -4.84 12.79 5.93
CA ARG A 48 -5.00 11.34 5.87
C ARG A 48 -6.44 10.92 6.08
N GLN A 49 -7.17 11.59 6.98
CA GLN A 49 -8.58 11.28 7.21
C GLN A 49 -9.44 11.63 5.99
N ILE A 50 -9.20 12.76 5.33
CA ILE A 50 -9.88 13.12 4.08
C ILE A 50 -9.58 12.09 2.98
N ARG A 51 -8.31 11.68 2.83
CA ARG A 51 -7.95 10.60 1.89
C ARG A 51 -8.67 9.28 2.20
N LYS A 52 -8.86 8.93 3.47
CA LYS A 52 -9.60 7.73 3.87
C LYS A 52 -11.08 7.82 3.47
N LEU A 53 -11.72 8.98 3.66
CA LEU A 53 -13.11 9.21 3.24
C LEU A 53 -13.28 9.06 1.73
N HIS A 54 -12.32 9.52 0.94
CA HIS A 54 -12.33 9.24 -0.50
C HIS A 54 -12.14 7.76 -0.81
N GLN A 55 -11.20 7.08 -0.13
CA GLN A 55 -10.96 5.65 -0.37
C GLN A 55 -12.18 4.80 -0.02
N SER A 56 -12.94 5.16 1.03
CA SER A 56 -14.18 4.50 1.41
C SER A 56 -15.36 4.86 0.51
N GLY A 57 -15.15 5.72 -0.49
CA GLY A 57 -16.16 6.18 -1.45
C GLY A 57 -17.17 7.17 -0.89
N PHE A 58 -16.91 7.75 0.29
CA PHE A 58 -17.71 8.85 0.85
C PHE A 58 -17.45 10.17 0.12
N LEU A 59 -16.21 10.40 -0.32
CA LEU A 59 -15.84 11.59 -1.11
C LEU A 59 -15.45 11.21 -2.53
N ILE A 60 -15.77 12.10 -3.46
CA ILE A 60 -15.30 12.09 -4.84
C ILE A 60 -14.05 12.97 -4.92
N LYS A 61 -12.96 12.45 -5.49
CA LYS A 61 -11.76 13.25 -5.75
C LYS A 61 -11.90 13.90 -7.12
N VAL A 62 -12.07 15.22 -7.11
CA VAL A 62 -12.25 16.04 -8.32
C VAL A 62 -10.90 16.38 -8.94
N ALA A 63 -9.95 16.79 -8.10
CA ALA A 63 -8.58 17.06 -8.49
C ALA A 63 -7.61 16.74 -7.34
N LYS A 64 -6.31 16.97 -7.56
CA LYS A 64 -5.30 16.79 -6.49
C LYS A 64 -5.58 17.77 -5.35
N GLY A 65 -6.00 17.25 -4.21
CA GLY A 65 -6.29 18.04 -3.01
C GLY A 65 -7.68 18.69 -3.01
N ILE A 66 -8.56 18.34 -3.96
CA ILE A 66 -9.93 18.86 -4.04
C ILE A 66 -10.90 17.69 -3.98
N TYR A 67 -11.82 17.72 -3.03
CA TYR A 67 -12.79 16.66 -2.77
C TYR A 67 -14.19 17.23 -2.72
N ARG A 68 -15.16 16.40 -3.11
CA ARG A 68 -16.57 16.76 -3.12
C ARG A 68 -17.40 15.64 -2.50
N PHE A 69 -18.42 16.03 -1.76
CA PHE A 69 -19.43 15.11 -1.24
C PHE A 69 -20.69 15.24 -2.08
N GLU A 70 -21.10 14.17 -2.75
CA GLU A 70 -22.36 14.12 -3.53
C GLU A 70 -23.21 12.96 -3.01
N PRO A 71 -24.35 13.23 -2.33
CA PRO A 71 -25.20 12.21 -1.75
C PRO A 71 -25.60 11.09 -2.72
N ASP A 72 -25.89 11.45 -3.98
CA ASP A 72 -26.42 10.52 -4.98
C ASP A 72 -25.34 9.63 -5.62
N LEU A 73 -24.06 9.94 -5.41
CA LEU A 73 -22.92 9.23 -6.02
C LEU A 73 -22.06 8.48 -4.98
N ILE A 74 -22.46 8.47 -3.71
CA ILE A 74 -21.74 7.75 -2.65
C ILE A 74 -21.76 6.25 -2.98
N GLN A 75 -20.57 5.67 -3.06
CA GLN A 75 -20.40 4.22 -3.10
C GLN A 75 -19.64 3.82 -1.85
N GLU A 76 -20.35 3.54 -0.76
CA GLU A 76 -19.69 3.07 0.46
C GLU A 76 -18.93 1.77 0.17
N ARG A 77 -17.61 1.83 0.35
CA ARG A 77 -16.70 0.70 0.23
C ARG A 77 -16.20 0.35 1.60
N ASP A 78 -16.41 -0.89 2.01
CA ASP A 78 -15.76 -1.41 3.19
C ASP A 78 -14.28 -1.66 2.87
N LEU A 79 -13.41 -0.90 3.53
CA LEU A 79 -11.96 -1.02 3.43
C LEU A 79 -11.45 -1.78 4.63
N GLU A 80 -11.87 -3.04 4.72
CA GLU A 80 -11.46 -3.94 5.80
C GLU A 80 -9.93 -3.98 5.89
N ASP A 81 -9.41 -3.74 7.09
CA ASP A 81 -8.02 -4.03 7.42
C ASP A 81 -7.97 -5.41 8.09
N PHE A 82 -6.86 -6.13 7.91
CA PHE A 82 -6.67 -7.41 8.59
C PHE A 82 -6.74 -7.23 10.12
N ASN A 83 -7.54 -8.07 10.77
CA ASN A 83 -7.56 -8.17 12.22
C ASN A 83 -6.27 -8.84 12.74
N GLN A 84 -6.04 -8.79 14.05
CA GLN A 84 -4.79 -9.31 14.64
C GLN A 84 -4.60 -10.81 14.43
N ALA A 85 -5.68 -11.60 14.51
CA ALA A 85 -5.63 -13.05 14.29
C ALA A 85 -5.27 -13.39 12.83
N GLN A 86 -5.83 -12.66 11.87
CA GLN A 86 -5.50 -12.79 10.45
C GLN A 86 -4.04 -12.42 10.18
N LYS A 87 -3.56 -11.31 10.75
CA LYS A 87 -2.15 -10.90 10.61
C LYS A 87 -1.20 -11.98 11.13
N GLU A 88 -1.48 -12.51 12.31
CA GLU A 88 -0.67 -13.57 12.92
C GLU A 88 -0.68 -14.84 12.06
N PHE A 89 -1.85 -15.24 11.56
CA PHE A 89 -1.98 -16.40 10.68
C PHE A 89 -1.17 -16.22 9.40
N ILE A 90 -1.28 -15.07 8.73
CA ILE A 90 -0.57 -14.77 7.48
C ILE A 90 0.95 -14.78 7.72
N LEU A 91 1.42 -14.15 8.80
CA LEU A 91 2.83 -14.16 9.17
C LEU A 91 3.34 -15.59 9.40
N LYS A 92 2.58 -16.40 10.15
CA LYS A 92 2.93 -17.79 10.42
C LYS A 92 2.94 -18.64 9.14
N ARG A 93 1.94 -18.50 8.27
CA ARG A 93 1.86 -19.17 6.96
C ARG A 93 3.07 -18.85 6.09
N ASP A 94 3.48 -17.58 6.09
CA ASP A 94 4.62 -17.10 5.31
C ASP A 94 5.98 -17.32 6.03
N GLY A 95 5.98 -18.06 7.14
CA GLY A 95 7.18 -18.41 7.90
C GLY A 95 7.90 -17.23 8.54
N TYR A 96 7.17 -16.15 8.86
CA TYR A 96 7.71 -14.86 9.32
C TYR A 96 8.82 -14.34 8.40
N ARG A 97 8.59 -14.47 7.09
CA ARG A 97 9.50 -14.01 6.04
C ARG A 97 8.72 -13.27 4.97
N CYS A 98 9.38 -12.32 4.32
CA CYS A 98 8.83 -11.66 3.15
C CYS A 98 8.67 -12.69 2.01
N VAL A 99 7.47 -12.82 1.46
CA VAL A 99 7.18 -13.80 0.39
C VAL A 99 7.96 -13.53 -0.90
N ILE A 100 8.46 -12.31 -1.07
CA ILE A 100 9.26 -11.91 -2.24
C ILE A 100 10.73 -12.25 -2.08
N CYS A 101 11.30 -11.92 -0.91
CA CYS A 101 12.75 -11.97 -0.70
C CYS A 101 13.25 -12.98 0.32
N GLY A 102 12.37 -13.67 1.03
CA GLY A 102 12.73 -14.64 2.07
C GLY A 102 13.33 -14.05 3.35
N LYS A 103 13.60 -12.74 3.39
CA LYS A 103 14.14 -12.07 4.59
C LYS A 103 13.08 -11.97 5.69
N GLY A 104 13.48 -12.25 6.92
CA GLY A 104 12.67 -12.10 8.12
C GLY A 104 13.31 -11.17 9.14
N LYS A 105 12.76 -11.16 10.37
CA LYS A 105 13.24 -10.28 11.45
C LYS A 105 14.72 -10.48 11.79
N ILE A 106 15.22 -11.72 11.70
CA ILE A 106 16.64 -12.07 11.90
C ILE A 106 17.58 -11.39 10.90
N ASP A 107 17.08 -11.06 9.70
CA ASP A 107 17.82 -10.36 8.64
C ASP A 107 17.75 -8.83 8.79
N GLY A 108 17.20 -8.34 9.92
CA GLY A 108 17.06 -6.92 10.22
C GLY A 108 15.97 -6.20 9.43
N VAL A 109 14.98 -6.93 8.87
CA VAL A 109 13.87 -6.31 8.13
C VAL A 109 12.57 -6.32 8.92
N ASP A 110 11.85 -5.20 8.86
CA ASP A 110 10.49 -5.10 9.37
C ASP A 110 9.51 -5.74 8.40
N LEU A 111 8.66 -6.61 8.93
CA LEU A 111 7.62 -7.32 8.19
C LEU A 111 6.26 -6.68 8.40
N GLN A 112 5.48 -6.63 7.33
CA GLN A 112 4.15 -6.04 7.29
C GLN A 112 3.23 -6.97 6.51
N VAL A 113 2.01 -7.14 7.01
CA VAL A 113 0.95 -7.85 6.30
C VAL A 113 0.23 -6.84 5.39
N ASP A 114 0.22 -7.14 4.10
CA ASP A 114 -0.37 -6.30 3.08
C ASP A 114 -1.27 -7.11 2.14
N HIS A 115 -2.19 -6.44 1.45
CA HIS A 115 -3.12 -7.11 0.56
C HIS A 115 -2.44 -7.45 -0.77
N ILE A 116 -2.67 -8.63 -1.36
CA ILE A 116 -2.22 -8.98 -2.72
C ILE A 116 -2.91 -8.08 -3.73
N LYS A 117 -4.24 -8.18 -3.80
CA LYS A 117 -5.09 -7.21 -4.48
C LYS A 117 -5.32 -6.03 -3.54
N PRO A 118 -4.91 -4.80 -3.89
CA PRO A 118 -5.09 -3.63 -3.03
C PRO A 118 -6.56 -3.36 -2.69
N LYS A 119 -6.82 -2.86 -1.47
CA LYS A 119 -8.18 -2.56 -0.99
C LYS A 119 -8.92 -1.50 -1.80
N ASP A 120 -8.20 -0.50 -2.28
CA ASP A 120 -8.72 0.54 -3.19
C ASP A 120 -9.16 -0.01 -4.56
N LYS A 121 -8.71 -1.22 -4.91
CA LYS A 121 -9.14 -1.97 -6.10
C LYS A 121 -10.15 -3.08 -5.78
N GLY A 122 -10.73 -3.10 -4.59
CA GLY A 122 -11.69 -4.12 -4.16
C GLY A 122 -11.03 -5.44 -3.74
N GLY A 123 -9.84 -5.38 -3.14
CA GLY A 123 -9.27 -6.51 -2.43
C GLY A 123 -9.83 -6.62 -1.01
N LYS A 124 -10.28 -7.81 -0.62
CA LYS A 124 -10.86 -8.10 0.70
C LYS A 124 -9.78 -8.48 1.71
N ALA A 125 -10.04 -8.29 2.99
CA ALA A 125 -9.14 -8.73 4.07
C ALA A 125 -9.30 -10.23 4.36
N THR A 126 -9.07 -11.09 3.37
CA THR A 126 -9.06 -12.56 3.55
C THR A 126 -7.64 -13.09 3.64
N ILE A 127 -7.46 -14.24 4.28
CA ILE A 127 -6.14 -14.86 4.44
C ILE A 127 -5.44 -15.08 3.09
N GLU A 128 -6.20 -15.46 2.07
CA GLU A 128 -5.73 -15.72 0.70
C GLU A 128 -5.26 -14.43 0.02
N ASN A 129 -5.93 -13.31 0.30
CA ASN A 129 -5.52 -12.01 -0.22
C ASN A 129 -4.47 -11.32 0.68
N GLY A 130 -4.00 -11.97 1.75
CA GLY A 130 -2.94 -11.47 2.60
C GLY A 130 -1.57 -11.99 2.18
N GLN A 131 -0.54 -11.14 2.27
CA GLN A 131 0.86 -11.52 2.07
C GLN A 131 1.77 -10.78 3.05
N THR A 132 2.84 -11.43 3.46
CA THR A 132 3.91 -10.83 4.26
C THR A 132 4.95 -10.19 3.37
N LEU A 133 5.15 -8.88 3.50
CA LEU A 133 6.17 -8.11 2.78
C LEU A 133 7.11 -7.43 3.76
N CYS A 134 8.39 -7.35 3.43
CA CYS A 134 9.30 -6.45 4.13
C CYS A 134 9.02 -4.99 3.73
N ALA A 135 9.47 -4.04 4.55
CA ALA A 135 9.25 -2.60 4.32
C ALA A 135 9.65 -2.13 2.90
N SER A 136 10.78 -2.63 2.36
CA SER A 136 11.25 -2.25 1.02
C SER A 136 10.34 -2.77 -0.10
N HIS A 137 9.86 -4.01 -0.02
CA HIS A 137 8.93 -4.57 -1.00
C HIS A 137 7.53 -3.98 -0.87
N ASN A 138 7.07 -3.69 0.35
CA ASN A 138 5.80 -2.97 0.55
C ASN A 138 5.87 -1.57 -0.07
N PHE A 139 6.97 -0.85 0.12
CA PHE A 139 7.19 0.46 -0.49
C PHE A 139 7.21 0.38 -2.02
N ARG A 140 7.93 -0.59 -2.59
CA ARG A 140 7.94 -0.82 -4.05
C ARG A 140 6.55 -1.12 -4.60
N LYS A 141 5.78 -1.98 -3.93
CA LYS A 141 4.40 -2.30 -4.32
C LYS A 141 3.51 -1.06 -4.32
N LYS A 142 3.64 -0.18 -3.32
CA LYS A 142 2.86 1.06 -3.22
C LYS A 142 3.20 2.06 -4.34
N ASN A 143 4.47 2.22 -4.68
CA ASN A 143 4.90 3.24 -5.65
C ASN A 143 4.88 2.76 -7.09
N TYR A 144 5.34 1.55 -7.34
CA TYR A 144 5.54 1.01 -8.70
C TYR A 144 4.47 -0.01 -9.10
N LYS A 145 3.60 -0.44 -8.18
CA LYS A 145 2.64 -1.55 -8.38
C LYS A 145 3.33 -2.87 -8.75
N GLN A 146 4.61 -3.00 -8.41
CA GLN A 146 5.44 -4.18 -8.65
C GLN A 146 6.07 -4.62 -7.33
N THR A 147 6.03 -5.91 -7.05
CA THR A 147 6.67 -6.51 -5.88
C THR A 147 8.06 -7.04 -6.19
N GLU A 148 8.30 -7.49 -7.43
CA GLU A 148 9.59 -8.01 -7.88
C GLU A 148 10.21 -7.14 -8.97
N THR A 149 11.47 -7.40 -9.26
CA THR A 149 12.10 -6.94 -10.51
C THR A 149 12.19 -8.13 -11.46
N GLY A 150 12.55 -7.89 -12.73
CA GLY A 150 12.76 -8.95 -13.71
C GLY A 150 13.89 -9.95 -13.38
N LYS A 151 14.62 -9.83 -12.25
CA LYS A 151 15.80 -10.65 -11.96
C LYS A 151 15.52 -12.17 -12.04
N LYS A 152 14.43 -12.66 -11.45
CA LYS A 152 14.06 -14.10 -11.52
C LYS A 152 13.77 -14.57 -12.94
N MET A 153 13.21 -13.69 -13.78
CA MET A 153 12.94 -14.01 -15.18
C MET A 153 14.26 -14.16 -15.96
N PHE A 154 15.23 -13.28 -15.76
CA PHE A 154 16.56 -13.40 -16.38
C PHE A 154 17.34 -14.61 -15.87
N ILE A 155 17.21 -15.00 -14.61
CA ILE A 155 17.83 -16.24 -14.08
C ILE A 155 17.26 -17.47 -14.81
N ARG A 156 15.92 -17.55 -14.95
CA ARG A 156 15.29 -18.67 -15.67
C ARG A 156 15.68 -18.70 -17.15
N LEU A 157 15.75 -17.53 -17.80
CA LEU A 157 16.17 -17.43 -19.18
C LEU A 157 17.63 -17.83 -19.36
N TYR A 158 18.50 -17.43 -18.43
CA TYR A 158 19.91 -17.82 -18.40
C TYR A 158 20.09 -19.34 -18.27
N GLU A 159 19.38 -19.98 -17.34
CA GLU A 159 19.40 -21.43 -17.15
C GLU A 159 18.87 -22.19 -18.37
N ALA A 160 17.78 -21.69 -18.97
CA ALA A 160 17.22 -22.26 -20.19
C ALA A 160 18.19 -22.13 -21.38
N ALA A 161 18.80 -20.96 -21.58
CA ALA A 161 19.77 -20.73 -22.66
C ALA A 161 21.02 -21.60 -22.50
N LYS A 162 21.51 -21.79 -21.26
CA LYS A 162 22.60 -22.74 -20.95
C LYS A 162 22.25 -24.17 -21.35
N SER A 163 20.99 -24.59 -21.20
CA SER A 163 20.58 -25.97 -21.50
C SER A 163 20.54 -26.31 -22.99
N ILE A 164 20.52 -25.29 -23.86
CA ILE A 164 20.47 -25.44 -25.33
C ILE A 164 21.72 -24.85 -26.03
N ASP A 165 22.76 -24.52 -25.26
CA ASP A 165 24.01 -23.91 -25.74
C ASP A 165 23.83 -22.61 -26.55
N ASP A 166 22.82 -21.80 -26.20
CA ASP A 166 22.62 -20.46 -26.79
C ASP A 166 23.57 -19.44 -26.12
N ILE A 167 24.78 -19.36 -26.67
CA ILE A 167 25.88 -18.52 -26.16
C ILE A 167 25.49 -17.03 -26.13
N GLU A 168 24.73 -16.54 -27.11
CA GLU A 168 24.34 -15.14 -27.21
C GLU A 168 23.40 -14.76 -26.06
N THR A 169 22.36 -15.55 -25.86
CA THR A 169 21.37 -15.32 -24.78
C THR A 169 22.00 -15.51 -23.40
N VAL A 170 22.90 -16.49 -23.23
CA VAL A 170 23.65 -16.68 -21.97
C VAL A 170 24.46 -15.44 -21.64
N LYS A 171 25.20 -14.88 -22.60
CA LYS A 171 26.01 -13.67 -22.40
C LYS A 171 25.12 -12.47 -22.05
N PHE A 172 24.05 -12.24 -22.81
CA PHE A 172 23.11 -11.15 -22.56
C PHE A 172 22.49 -11.22 -21.15
N CYS A 173 22.02 -12.40 -20.74
CA CYS A 173 21.44 -12.56 -19.41
C CYS A 173 22.48 -12.38 -18.31
N SER A 174 23.72 -12.84 -18.50
CA SER A 174 24.83 -12.63 -17.57
C SER A 174 25.09 -11.14 -17.33
N GLU A 175 25.23 -10.35 -18.39
CA GLU A 175 25.46 -8.90 -18.30
C GLU A 175 24.34 -8.19 -17.52
N ILE A 176 23.08 -8.56 -17.75
CA ILE A 176 21.94 -8.01 -17.01
C ILE A 176 21.99 -8.42 -15.53
N LEU A 177 22.27 -9.69 -15.23
CA LEU A 177 22.31 -10.20 -13.86
C LEU A 177 23.48 -9.57 -13.07
N GLU A 178 24.60 -9.28 -13.71
CA GLU A 178 25.71 -8.52 -13.13
C GLU A 178 25.32 -7.06 -12.81
N VAL A 179 24.49 -6.42 -13.65
CA VAL A 179 23.92 -5.10 -13.32
C VAL A 179 23.04 -5.17 -12.06
N PHE A 180 22.25 -6.23 -11.90
CA PHE A 180 21.50 -6.45 -10.66
C PHE A 180 22.42 -6.59 -9.45
N GLU A 181 23.49 -7.37 -9.53
CA GLU A 181 24.49 -7.54 -8.47
C GLU A 181 25.18 -6.23 -8.11
N LYS A 182 25.71 -5.51 -9.11
CA LYS A 182 26.44 -4.25 -8.95
C LYS A 182 25.63 -3.18 -8.21
N ASN A 183 24.31 -3.13 -8.47
CA ASN A 183 23.41 -2.16 -7.85
C ASN A 183 22.72 -2.70 -6.58
N ASN A 184 23.08 -3.90 -6.11
CA ASN A 184 22.42 -4.61 -5.01
C ASN A 184 20.89 -4.71 -5.21
N MET A 185 20.45 -4.78 -6.47
CA MET A 185 19.04 -4.88 -6.83
C MET A 185 18.61 -6.35 -6.70
N ASN A 186 17.73 -6.61 -5.73
CA ASN A 186 17.36 -7.96 -5.30
C ASN A 186 18.60 -8.81 -4.95
N GLY A 187 19.55 -8.25 -4.18
CA GLY A 187 20.77 -8.95 -3.76
C GLY A 187 20.56 -10.21 -2.91
N HIS A 188 19.34 -10.43 -2.43
CA HIS A 188 18.95 -11.68 -1.75
C HIS A 188 18.66 -12.84 -2.72
N ILE A 189 18.60 -12.58 -4.02
CA ILE A 189 18.41 -13.59 -5.07
C ILE A 189 19.78 -13.86 -5.68
N GLU A 190 20.35 -15.01 -5.35
CA GLU A 190 21.59 -15.51 -5.94
C GLU A 190 21.30 -16.31 -7.21
N TRP A 191 22.26 -16.39 -8.11
CA TRP A 191 22.20 -17.18 -9.33
C TRP A 191 23.56 -17.85 -9.58
N LYS A 192 23.54 -19.03 -10.19
CA LYS A 192 24.76 -19.80 -10.44
C LYS A 192 25.35 -19.40 -11.80
N LYS A 193 26.50 -18.74 -11.75
CA LYS A 193 27.30 -18.40 -12.93
C LYS A 193 27.79 -19.65 -13.66
#